data_AF-A0A1F6A662-F1
#
_entry.id   AF-A0A1F6A662-F1
#
_cell.length_a   1.000
_cell.length_b   1.000
_cell.length_c   1.000
_cell.angle_alpha   90.00
_cell.angle_beta   90.00
_cell.angle_gamma   90.00
#
_symmetry.space_group_name_H-M   'P 1'
#
loop_
_entity.id
_entity.type
_entity.pdbx_description
1 polymer ?
#
loop_
_entity_poly.entity_id
_entity_poly.type
_entity_poly.pdbx_seq_one_letter_code
_entity_poly.pdbx_strand_id
1 'polypeptide(L)'
;MTHLDLRDKFFRFWQEAPRSHVAIPGSSLVPENDPSVLFTTAGMHPLVPYLLGQPHPLGRRLASCQKCLRTDDIDEVGDTIHHTFFEMLGNWSLGDYFKKEAIIWSYEFLIEQLKLDPQRLYITCFAGDSDAPKDTESATIWESLGIPKERIYFYGKKDNWWGPAGQTGPCGPDTEMHYDVTQKPHGPDCKPGDNCGRFSEIWNDVFMQYNKTAEGKFEKLPQPNVDTGMGLERTLAVVDGFDDDYLTELWQPAINKISKLSGKKYSDHLKSFRVITDHIRAAVFAIADGVRPSNKERGYILRRLIRRSVLQARYLEIKNFEQAVDSVADVFVEIMSDPYPHLLESRPIIHQTLSEEVKRFLQTLDKGLKEFQKLDTVDGKVAFDLFQTFGFPWELTAEIAKEKGFQISIEDFKKEFQKHQELSRTASAGMFKGGLVDQSEQVVKYHTATHLLQAALRKILGSHVHQEGSNLTGERLRFDFSHGAKLSPDEIKQVEDLVNDYINKGLERNVETVTYEEAIRSGALAFFKERYPEKVTVYTFSRSDGMVVSREICGGPHVENTAIMGHFKITREEAVAAGIRRIYAVLG
;
A
#
# COMPACT_ATOMS: atom_id res chain seq x y z
N MET A 1 -23.04 4.16 -20.83
CA MET A 1 -22.73 2.74 -20.57
C MET A 1 -22.50 2.62 -19.08
N THR A 2 -22.81 1.52 -18.42
CA THR A 2 -22.43 1.35 -16.99
C THR A 2 -21.07 0.66 -16.87
N HIS A 3 -20.43 0.80 -15.71
CA HIS A 3 -19.21 0.06 -15.36
C HIS A 3 -19.43 -1.46 -15.50
N LEU A 4 -20.60 -1.98 -15.12
CA LEU A 4 -20.95 -3.39 -15.27
C LEU A 4 -21.05 -3.80 -16.74
N ASP A 5 -21.71 -2.98 -17.57
CA ASP A 5 -21.80 -3.24 -19.02
C ASP A 5 -20.42 -3.30 -19.68
N LEU A 6 -19.49 -2.43 -19.28
CA LEU A 6 -18.13 -2.41 -19.81
C LEU A 6 -17.36 -3.68 -19.42
N ARG A 7 -17.44 -4.12 -18.16
CA ARG A 7 -16.83 -5.39 -17.71
C ARG A 7 -17.41 -6.57 -18.48
N ASP A 8 -18.73 -6.64 -18.59
CA ASP A 8 -19.43 -7.71 -19.29
C ASP A 8 -19.04 -7.78 -20.77
N LYS A 9 -18.99 -6.64 -21.45
CA LYS A 9 -18.53 -6.56 -22.83
C LYS A 9 -17.09 -7.03 -22.97
N PHE A 10 -16.20 -6.59 -22.07
CA PHE A 10 -14.80 -7.00 -22.08
C PHE A 10 -14.66 -8.52 -21.93
N PHE A 11 -15.27 -9.11 -20.89
CA PHE A 11 -15.16 -10.54 -20.65
C PHE A 11 -15.77 -11.37 -21.78
N ARG A 12 -16.96 -11.01 -22.28
CA ARG A 12 -17.59 -11.72 -23.40
C ARG A 12 -16.71 -11.68 -24.65
N PHE A 13 -16.18 -10.50 -25.00
CA PHE A 13 -15.29 -10.36 -26.15
C PHE A 13 -14.07 -11.27 -26.04
N TRP A 14 -13.40 -11.31 -24.89
CA TRP A 14 -12.21 -12.14 -24.72
C TRP A 14 -12.51 -13.64 -24.62
N GLN A 15 -13.66 -14.02 -24.06
CA GLN A 15 -14.08 -15.43 -23.95
C GLN A 15 -14.56 -16.04 -25.27
N GLU A 16 -15.11 -15.23 -26.17
CA GLU A 16 -15.62 -15.70 -27.46
C GLU A 16 -14.49 -16.21 -28.38
N ALA A 17 -14.81 -17.14 -29.29
CA ALA A 17 -13.88 -17.56 -30.33
C ALA A 17 -13.62 -16.41 -31.32
N PRO A 18 -12.40 -16.28 -31.87
CA PRO A 18 -11.26 -17.18 -31.75
C PRO A 18 -10.34 -16.91 -30.54
N ARG A 19 -10.66 -15.90 -29.70
CA ARG A 19 -9.84 -15.45 -28.57
C ARG A 19 -9.82 -16.49 -27.45
N SER A 20 -10.98 -16.98 -27.03
CA SER A 20 -11.12 -18.12 -26.11
C SER A 20 -10.32 -17.96 -24.80
N HIS A 21 -10.21 -16.74 -24.28
CA HIS A 21 -9.56 -16.48 -23.00
C HIS A 21 -10.42 -17.00 -21.83
N VAL A 22 -9.75 -17.48 -20.79
CA VAL A 22 -10.42 -17.89 -19.56
C VAL A 22 -10.46 -16.70 -18.60
N ALA A 23 -11.66 -16.36 -18.12
CA ALA A 23 -11.80 -15.34 -17.08
C ALA A 23 -11.27 -15.87 -15.74
N ILE A 24 -10.39 -15.10 -15.10
CA ILE A 24 -9.84 -15.39 -13.77
C ILE A 24 -10.27 -14.28 -12.80
N PRO A 25 -10.46 -14.60 -11.51
CA PRO A 25 -10.78 -13.58 -10.51
C PRO A 25 -9.60 -12.61 -10.33
N GLY A 26 -9.92 -11.34 -10.07
CA GLY A 26 -8.92 -10.37 -9.60
C GLY A 26 -8.39 -10.77 -8.23
N SER A 27 -7.12 -10.44 -7.97
CA SER A 27 -6.47 -10.67 -6.68
C SER A 27 -6.71 -9.51 -5.70
N SER A 28 -6.35 -9.74 -4.43
CA SER A 28 -6.35 -8.70 -3.39
C SER A 28 -5.48 -7.50 -3.78
N LEU A 29 -5.84 -6.31 -3.29
CA LEU A 29 -4.97 -5.14 -3.29
C LEU A 29 -3.71 -5.34 -2.46
N VAL A 30 -3.76 -6.25 -1.49
CA VAL A 30 -2.61 -6.65 -0.67
C VAL A 30 -1.97 -7.88 -1.32
N PRO A 31 -0.78 -7.75 -1.93
CA PRO A 31 -0.10 -8.87 -2.57
C PRO A 31 0.20 -9.99 -1.57
N GLU A 32 -0.09 -11.23 -1.98
CA GLU A 32 0.28 -12.41 -1.21
C GLU A 32 1.73 -12.78 -1.52
N ASN A 33 2.61 -12.72 -0.53
CA ASN A 33 4.02 -13.15 -0.62
C ASN A 33 4.93 -12.33 -1.56
N ASP A 34 4.56 -11.11 -1.94
CA ASP A 34 5.44 -10.19 -2.66
C ASP A 34 5.90 -9.03 -1.75
N PRO A 35 7.17 -9.01 -1.30
CA PRO A 35 7.71 -7.94 -0.47
C PRO A 35 8.15 -6.71 -1.27
N SER A 36 8.13 -6.76 -2.61
CA SER A 36 8.67 -5.69 -3.47
C SER A 36 7.70 -4.50 -3.62
N VAL A 37 6.40 -4.73 -3.44
CA VAL A 37 5.36 -3.70 -3.59
C VAL A 37 4.39 -3.69 -2.41
N LEU A 38 3.93 -2.48 -2.04
CA LEU A 38 2.95 -2.33 -0.96
C LEU A 38 1.55 -2.73 -1.40
N PHE A 39 1.16 -2.42 -2.62
CA PHE A 39 -0.15 -2.75 -3.18
C PHE A 39 0.00 -3.37 -4.55
N THR A 40 -1.01 -4.11 -4.99
CA THR A 40 -1.15 -4.51 -6.39
C THR A 40 -1.35 -3.25 -7.23
N THR A 41 -0.37 -2.89 -8.07
CA THR A 41 -0.41 -1.65 -8.88
C THR A 41 -0.76 -1.89 -10.36
N ALA A 42 -0.76 -3.16 -10.79
CA ALA A 42 -1.04 -3.58 -12.16
C ALA A 42 -1.66 -4.99 -12.20
N GLY A 43 -2.40 -5.26 -13.28
CA GLY A 43 -3.04 -6.55 -13.56
C GLY A 43 -2.08 -7.74 -13.63
N MET A 44 -0.84 -7.50 -14.06
CA MET A 44 0.16 -8.55 -14.23
C MET A 44 0.85 -9.00 -12.94
N HIS A 45 0.77 -8.25 -11.83
CA HIS A 45 1.48 -8.60 -10.59
C HIS A 45 1.18 -10.03 -10.10
N PRO A 46 -0.09 -10.48 -10.02
CA PRO A 46 -0.41 -11.86 -9.63
C PRO A 46 0.04 -12.91 -10.65
N LEU A 47 0.44 -12.48 -11.86
CA LEU A 47 0.79 -13.34 -12.98
C LEU A 47 2.30 -13.44 -13.26
N VAL A 48 3.14 -12.73 -12.50
CA VAL A 48 4.61 -12.74 -12.66
C VAL A 48 5.20 -14.15 -12.82
N PRO A 49 4.86 -15.15 -11.98
CA PRO A 49 5.46 -16.48 -12.11
C PRO A 49 5.18 -17.13 -13.47
N TYR A 50 3.99 -16.89 -14.03
CA TYR A 50 3.56 -17.49 -15.30
C TYR A 50 4.15 -16.75 -16.50
N LEU A 51 4.31 -15.43 -16.40
CA LEU A 51 5.01 -14.60 -17.38
C LEU A 51 6.49 -15.00 -17.51
N LEU A 52 7.10 -15.48 -16.41
CA LEU A 52 8.44 -16.05 -16.39
C LEU A 52 8.53 -17.49 -16.94
N GLY A 53 7.40 -18.08 -17.35
CA GLY A 53 7.34 -19.38 -18.02
C GLY A 53 6.75 -20.53 -17.20
N GLN A 54 6.26 -20.28 -15.98
CA GLN A 54 5.50 -21.31 -15.27
C GLN A 54 4.12 -21.52 -15.94
N PRO A 55 3.62 -22.76 -16.03
CA PRO A 55 2.31 -23.01 -16.58
C PRO A 55 1.22 -22.52 -15.62
N HIS A 56 0.23 -21.78 -16.13
CA HIS A 56 -0.95 -21.41 -15.37
C HIS A 56 -2.00 -22.53 -15.43
N PRO A 57 -2.66 -22.90 -14.30
CA PRO A 57 -3.57 -24.05 -14.24
C PRO A 57 -4.79 -23.95 -15.16
N LEU A 58 -5.21 -22.72 -15.49
CA LEU A 58 -6.35 -22.45 -16.37
C LEU A 58 -5.97 -22.25 -17.86
N GLY A 59 -4.72 -22.51 -18.24
CA GLY A 59 -4.25 -22.40 -19.62
C GLY A 59 -3.48 -21.12 -19.91
N ARG A 60 -3.32 -20.80 -21.20
CA ARG A 60 -2.36 -19.78 -21.69
C ARG A 60 -2.98 -18.45 -22.09
N ARG A 61 -4.31 -18.35 -22.10
CA ARG A 61 -5.06 -17.14 -22.45
C ARG A 61 -5.97 -16.79 -21.29
N LEU A 62 -5.71 -15.68 -20.63
CA LEU A 62 -6.38 -15.31 -19.38
C LEU A 62 -6.95 -13.89 -19.49
N ALA A 63 -8.07 -13.61 -18.85
CA ALA A 63 -8.63 -12.25 -18.76
C ALA A 63 -9.13 -11.98 -17.34
N SER A 64 -9.00 -10.75 -16.85
CA SER A 64 -9.40 -10.38 -15.48
C SER A 64 -9.70 -8.89 -15.36
N CYS A 65 -10.33 -8.52 -14.24
CA CYS A 65 -10.52 -7.14 -13.81
C CYS A 65 -9.81 -6.98 -12.46
N GLN A 66 -8.57 -6.48 -12.50
CA GLN A 66 -7.73 -6.36 -11.31
C GLN A 66 -7.98 -5.03 -10.60
N LYS A 67 -8.25 -5.09 -9.29
CA LYS A 67 -8.21 -3.92 -8.41
C LYS A 67 -6.77 -3.42 -8.30
N CYS A 68 -6.52 -2.15 -8.58
CA CYS A 68 -5.19 -1.55 -8.50
C CYS A 68 -5.20 -0.36 -7.53
N LEU A 69 -4.10 -0.18 -6.78
CA LEU A 69 -3.87 1.02 -5.99
C LEU A 69 -2.47 1.56 -6.27
N ARG A 70 -2.38 2.78 -6.80
CA ARG A 70 -1.11 3.46 -7.11
C ARG A 70 -0.83 4.59 -6.13
N THR A 71 0.37 4.59 -5.57
CA THR A 71 0.82 5.62 -4.62
C THR A 71 1.47 6.81 -5.28
N ASP A 72 1.97 6.62 -6.51
CA ASP A 72 2.71 7.64 -7.25
C ASP A 72 1.77 8.72 -7.79
N ASP A 73 0.52 8.34 -8.11
CA ASP A 73 -0.51 9.23 -8.66
C ASP A 73 -1.30 9.99 -7.57
N ILE A 74 -0.96 9.81 -6.29
CA ILE A 74 -1.70 10.40 -5.17
C ILE A 74 -1.75 11.93 -5.30
N ASP A 75 -0.67 12.57 -5.72
CA ASP A 75 -0.56 14.04 -5.71
C ASP A 75 -1.22 14.69 -6.94
N GLU A 76 -1.47 13.90 -7.99
CA GLU A 76 -2.13 14.23 -9.25
C GLU A 76 -3.66 14.15 -9.11
N VAL A 77 -4.17 13.28 -8.22
CA VAL A 77 -5.61 13.15 -7.95
C VAL A 77 -6.23 14.52 -7.63
N GLY A 78 -7.35 14.78 -8.31
CA GLY A 78 -8.02 16.08 -8.36
C GLY A 78 -8.07 16.66 -9.77
N ASP A 79 -7.26 16.14 -10.69
CA ASP A 79 -7.43 16.36 -12.12
C ASP A 79 -8.57 15.52 -12.72
N THR A 80 -8.60 15.34 -14.04
CA THR A 80 -9.71 14.67 -14.74
C THR A 80 -9.53 13.16 -14.92
N ILE A 81 -8.34 12.59 -14.72
CA ILE A 81 -8.02 11.22 -15.18
C ILE A 81 -7.13 10.38 -14.22
N HIS A 82 -6.59 10.97 -13.15
CA HIS A 82 -5.78 10.26 -12.16
C HIS A 82 -6.63 9.83 -10.96
N HIS A 83 -6.41 8.58 -10.55
CA HIS A 83 -7.08 7.92 -9.45
C HIS A 83 -6.08 7.16 -8.59
N THR A 84 -6.27 7.14 -7.27
CA THR A 84 -5.45 6.32 -6.38
C THR A 84 -5.85 4.86 -6.43
N PHE A 85 -7.15 4.60 -6.58
CA PHE A 85 -7.72 3.29 -6.82
C PHE A 85 -8.45 3.28 -8.16
N PHE A 86 -8.19 2.25 -8.96
CA PHE A 86 -8.87 2.05 -10.23
C PHE A 86 -8.91 0.57 -10.55
N GLU A 87 -9.72 0.21 -11.54
CA GLU A 87 -9.81 -1.16 -12.03
C GLU A 87 -9.12 -1.29 -13.38
N MET A 88 -8.25 -2.28 -13.47
CA MET A 88 -7.52 -2.60 -14.69
C MET A 88 -8.11 -3.86 -15.32
N LEU A 89 -8.81 -3.68 -16.42
CA LEU A 89 -9.22 -4.78 -17.29
C LEU A 89 -8.00 -5.25 -18.07
N GLY A 90 -7.65 -6.52 -17.97
CA GLY A 90 -6.45 -7.06 -18.61
C GLY A 90 -6.72 -8.40 -19.27
N ASN A 91 -5.96 -8.66 -20.33
CA ASN A 91 -5.90 -9.95 -21.00
C ASN A 91 -4.43 -10.36 -21.21
N TRP A 92 -4.14 -11.63 -20.96
CA TRP A 92 -2.79 -12.16 -21.01
C TRP A 92 -2.65 -13.27 -22.03
N SER A 93 -1.55 -13.21 -22.77
CA SER A 93 -1.03 -14.32 -23.57
C SER A 93 0.22 -14.86 -22.89
N LEU A 94 0.17 -16.11 -22.42
CA LEU A 94 1.31 -16.82 -21.86
C LEU A 94 1.95 -17.66 -22.97
N GLY A 95 2.77 -17.01 -23.79
CA GLY A 95 3.47 -17.63 -24.90
C GLY A 95 2.65 -17.95 -26.14
N ASP A 96 1.37 -17.58 -26.24
CA ASP A 96 0.42 -18.13 -27.23
C ASP A 96 0.23 -17.30 -28.50
N TYR A 97 -0.27 -16.08 -28.35
CA TYR A 97 -0.28 -15.05 -29.38
C TYR A 97 0.62 -13.87 -28.97
N PHE A 98 0.91 -12.96 -29.89
CA PHE A 98 1.78 -11.81 -29.61
C PHE A 98 1.22 -10.52 -30.22
N LYS A 99 2.10 -9.62 -30.67
CA LYS A 99 1.77 -8.26 -31.15
C LYS A 99 0.63 -8.20 -32.15
N LYS A 100 0.69 -9.02 -33.20
CA LYS A 100 -0.28 -8.94 -34.30
C LYS A 100 -1.70 -9.20 -33.82
N GLU A 101 -1.94 -10.34 -33.17
CA GLU A 101 -3.26 -10.68 -32.67
C GLU A 101 -3.70 -9.74 -31.54
N ALA A 102 -2.79 -9.38 -30.63
CA ALA A 102 -3.09 -8.45 -29.53
C ALA A 102 -3.62 -7.12 -30.06
N ILE A 103 -2.86 -6.45 -30.93
CA ILE A 103 -3.20 -5.14 -31.49
C ILE A 103 -4.50 -5.20 -32.30
N ILE A 104 -4.68 -6.25 -33.12
CA ILE A 104 -5.92 -6.43 -33.90
C ILE A 104 -7.13 -6.55 -32.97
N TRP A 105 -7.05 -7.39 -31.93
CA TRP A 105 -8.17 -7.57 -30.99
C TRP A 105 -8.41 -6.35 -30.12
N SER A 106 -7.36 -5.62 -29.71
CA SER A 106 -7.50 -4.35 -29.01
C SER A 106 -8.22 -3.32 -29.87
N TYR A 107 -7.86 -3.19 -31.16
CA TYR A 107 -8.57 -2.33 -32.12
C TYR A 107 -10.03 -2.76 -32.32
N GLU A 108 -10.28 -4.05 -32.55
CA GLU A 108 -11.63 -4.61 -32.71
C GLU A 108 -12.50 -4.30 -31.49
N PHE A 109 -11.97 -4.46 -30.27
CA PHE A 109 -12.72 -4.14 -29.07
C PHE A 109 -13.08 -2.65 -28.98
N LEU A 110 -12.10 -1.75 -29.16
CA LEU A 110 -12.33 -0.30 -29.08
C LEU A 110 -13.31 0.20 -30.15
N ILE A 111 -13.14 -0.24 -31.40
CA ILE A 111 -13.88 0.31 -32.53
C ILE A 111 -15.18 -0.46 -32.79
N GLU A 112 -15.17 -1.78 -32.67
CA GLU A 112 -16.35 -2.59 -32.98
C GLU A 112 -17.23 -2.85 -31.76
N GLN A 113 -16.67 -3.09 -30.57
CA GLN A 113 -17.47 -3.40 -29.37
C GLN A 113 -17.87 -2.15 -28.58
N LEU A 114 -16.95 -1.20 -28.46
CA LEU A 114 -17.17 0.08 -27.77
C LEU A 114 -17.64 1.19 -28.71
N LYS A 115 -17.57 0.99 -30.03
CA LYS A 115 -18.04 1.95 -31.05
C LYS A 115 -17.34 3.30 -30.97
N LEU A 116 -16.07 3.33 -30.55
CA LEU A 116 -15.27 4.54 -30.56
C LEU A 116 -14.95 4.95 -32.00
N ASP A 117 -14.90 6.26 -32.24
CA ASP A 117 -14.48 6.80 -33.54
C ASP A 117 -12.97 6.57 -33.76
N PRO A 118 -12.56 5.78 -34.77
CA PRO A 118 -11.15 5.52 -35.05
C PRO A 118 -10.38 6.78 -35.45
N GLN A 119 -11.06 7.85 -35.90
CA GLN A 119 -10.41 9.11 -36.24
C GLN A 119 -9.89 9.87 -35.02
N ARG A 120 -10.28 9.45 -33.81
CA ARG A 120 -9.85 10.06 -32.54
C ARG A 120 -8.81 9.21 -31.80
N LEU A 121 -8.40 8.08 -32.38
CA LEU A 121 -7.40 7.20 -31.82
C LEU A 121 -5.98 7.63 -32.24
N TYR A 122 -5.11 7.73 -31.25
CA TYR A 122 -3.69 8.05 -31.37
C TYR A 122 -2.89 6.96 -30.66
N ILE A 123 -1.74 6.62 -31.20
CA ILE A 123 -0.94 5.48 -30.75
C ILE A 123 0.46 5.94 -30.37
N THR A 124 1.00 5.39 -29.30
CA THR A 124 2.42 5.52 -28.93
C THR A 124 3.10 4.15 -29.03
N CYS A 125 4.37 4.13 -29.40
CA CYS A 125 5.19 2.92 -29.55
C CYS A 125 6.62 3.18 -29.06
N PHE A 126 7.35 2.13 -28.68
CA PHE A 126 8.73 2.26 -28.22
C PHE A 126 9.70 2.75 -29.32
N ALA A 127 10.43 3.83 -29.05
CA ALA A 127 11.37 4.48 -29.97
C ALA A 127 12.68 3.69 -30.18
N GLY A 128 12.98 2.72 -29.34
CA GLY A 128 14.25 1.99 -29.36
C GLY A 128 15.36 2.71 -28.57
N ASP A 129 16.30 1.93 -28.06
CA ASP A 129 17.52 2.40 -27.42
C ASP A 129 18.65 1.37 -27.57
N SER A 130 19.69 1.45 -26.71
CA SER A 130 20.80 0.50 -26.72
C SER A 130 20.42 -0.92 -26.30
N ASP A 131 19.31 -1.09 -25.59
CA ASP A 131 18.93 -2.35 -24.96
C ASP A 131 17.89 -3.10 -25.80
N ALA A 132 17.02 -2.37 -26.51
CA ALA A 132 15.98 -2.95 -27.35
C ALA A 132 15.71 -2.12 -28.62
N PRO A 133 15.35 -2.77 -29.74
CA PRO A 133 15.09 -2.08 -31.00
C PRO A 133 13.81 -1.25 -30.94
N LYS A 134 13.71 -0.28 -31.85
CA LYS A 134 12.48 0.48 -32.10
C LYS A 134 11.33 -0.45 -32.49
N ASP A 135 10.16 -0.26 -31.89
CA ASP A 135 8.99 -1.10 -32.15
C ASP A 135 8.24 -0.72 -33.44
N THR A 136 8.91 -0.94 -34.56
CA THR A 136 8.36 -0.72 -35.91
C THR A 136 7.30 -1.77 -36.29
N GLU A 137 7.31 -2.92 -35.63
CA GLU A 137 6.35 -4.00 -35.86
C GLU A 137 4.94 -3.58 -35.41
N SER A 138 4.81 -3.14 -34.16
CA SER A 138 3.53 -2.66 -33.61
C SER A 138 2.98 -1.49 -34.43
N ALA A 139 3.83 -0.51 -34.77
CA ALA A 139 3.44 0.61 -35.61
C ALA A 139 2.90 0.17 -36.98
N THR A 140 3.55 -0.79 -37.64
CA THR A 140 3.09 -1.30 -38.94
C THR A 140 1.75 -2.02 -38.84
N ILE A 141 1.50 -2.73 -37.74
CA ILE A 141 0.21 -3.40 -37.50
C ILE A 141 -0.90 -2.34 -37.34
N TRP A 142 -0.68 -1.30 -36.52
CA TRP A 142 -1.63 -0.19 -36.37
C TRP A 142 -1.91 0.55 -37.68
N GLU A 143 -0.88 0.81 -38.49
CA GLU A 143 -1.05 1.39 -39.83
C GLU A 143 -1.96 0.52 -40.71
N SER A 144 -1.79 -0.81 -40.66
CA SER A 144 -2.60 -1.74 -41.44
C SER A 144 -4.08 -1.77 -41.02
N LEU A 145 -4.38 -1.34 -39.79
CA LEU A 145 -5.72 -1.16 -39.24
C LEU A 145 -6.31 0.23 -39.57
N GLY A 146 -5.59 1.05 -40.33
CA GLY A 146 -6.05 2.36 -40.80
C GLY A 146 -5.67 3.53 -39.90
N ILE A 147 -4.81 3.33 -38.89
CA ILE A 147 -4.26 4.45 -38.11
C ILE A 147 -3.24 5.21 -38.96
N PRO A 148 -3.41 6.52 -39.21
CA PRO A 148 -2.46 7.30 -39.98
C PRO A 148 -1.10 7.40 -39.30
N LYS A 149 -0.01 7.40 -40.08
CA LYS A 149 1.38 7.49 -39.60
C LYS A 149 1.61 8.69 -38.69
N GLU A 150 0.99 9.82 -39.01
CA GLU A 150 1.05 11.07 -38.24
C GLU A 150 0.40 10.99 -36.86
N ARG A 151 -0.36 9.93 -36.57
CA ARG A 151 -0.95 9.64 -35.26
C ARG A 151 -0.24 8.54 -34.48
N ILE A 152 0.85 7.99 -35.03
CA ILE A 152 1.69 7.00 -34.38
C ILE A 152 2.98 7.67 -33.94
N TYR A 153 3.13 7.85 -32.64
CA TYR A 153 4.27 8.52 -32.01
C TYR A 153 5.24 7.49 -31.45
N PHE A 154 6.51 7.86 -31.37
CA PHE A 154 7.56 7.02 -30.80
C PHE A 154 8.19 7.70 -29.59
N TYR A 155 8.11 7.07 -28.41
CA TYR A 155 8.68 7.60 -27.16
C TYR A 155 9.69 6.63 -26.53
N GLY A 156 10.51 7.15 -25.62
CA GLY A 156 11.57 6.37 -24.97
C GLY A 156 11.03 5.45 -23.86
N LYS A 157 11.93 4.76 -23.15
CA LYS A 157 11.56 3.80 -22.07
C LYS A 157 10.78 4.41 -20.91
N LYS A 158 10.78 5.74 -20.76
CA LYS A 158 9.97 6.39 -19.73
C LYS A 158 8.47 6.23 -20.01
N ASP A 159 8.11 6.28 -21.29
CA ASP A 159 6.71 6.39 -21.72
C ASP A 159 6.27 5.13 -22.48
N ASN A 160 7.16 4.44 -23.19
CA ASN A 160 6.81 3.22 -23.94
C ASN A 160 7.69 2.02 -23.59
N TRP A 161 7.77 1.70 -22.31
CA TRP A 161 8.41 0.48 -21.83
C TRP A 161 7.88 0.12 -20.46
N TRP A 162 7.38 -1.10 -20.32
CA TRP A 162 6.85 -1.55 -19.04
C TRP A 162 7.83 -2.47 -18.31
N GLY A 163 8.04 -2.16 -17.04
CA GLY A 163 8.63 -3.04 -16.04
C GLY A 163 10.17 -3.09 -15.96
N PRO A 164 10.68 -3.98 -15.09
CA PRO A 164 9.90 -4.88 -14.23
C PRO A 164 9.23 -4.14 -13.06
N ALA A 165 8.23 -4.78 -12.43
CA ALA A 165 7.55 -4.28 -11.24
C ALA A 165 8.49 -4.04 -10.04
N GLY A 166 9.63 -4.73 -10.00
CA GLY A 166 10.66 -4.62 -8.98
C GLY A 166 12.03 -4.26 -9.56
N GLN A 167 13.10 -4.74 -8.91
CA GLN A 167 14.47 -4.55 -9.45
C GLN A 167 14.77 -5.49 -10.63
N THR A 168 14.10 -6.65 -10.66
CA THR A 168 14.24 -7.72 -11.66
C THR A 168 12.88 -8.23 -12.08
N GLY A 169 12.80 -8.92 -13.23
CA GLY A 169 11.58 -9.57 -13.70
C GLY A 169 11.24 -9.32 -15.17
N PRO A 170 10.07 -9.79 -15.62
CA PRO A 170 9.63 -9.65 -17.01
C PRO A 170 9.36 -8.18 -17.35
N CYS A 171 9.71 -7.79 -18.57
CA CYS A 171 9.57 -6.44 -19.09
C CYS A 171 9.60 -6.43 -20.62
N GLY A 172 9.24 -5.30 -21.23
CA GLY A 172 9.30 -5.16 -22.68
C GLY A 172 8.78 -3.82 -23.20
N PRO A 173 8.90 -3.58 -24.51
CA PRO A 173 8.25 -2.45 -25.16
C PRO A 173 6.74 -2.65 -25.11
N ASP A 174 6.04 -1.53 -25.21
CA ASP A 174 4.59 -1.52 -25.26
C ASP A 174 4.08 -0.55 -26.33
N THR A 175 2.76 -0.60 -26.54
CA THR A 175 2.04 0.36 -27.37
C THR A 175 0.79 0.81 -26.64
N GLU A 176 0.56 2.12 -26.58
CA GLU A 176 -0.55 2.69 -25.84
C GLU A 176 -1.58 3.33 -26.77
N MET A 177 -2.84 3.20 -26.40
CA MET A 177 -4.00 3.71 -27.09
C MET A 177 -4.49 4.97 -26.37
N HIS A 178 -4.24 6.11 -26.99
CA HIS A 178 -4.64 7.43 -26.52
C HIS A 178 -5.86 7.90 -27.31
N TYR A 179 -6.94 8.27 -26.61
CA TYR A 179 -8.15 8.79 -27.24
C TYR A 179 -8.26 10.30 -27.09
N ASP A 180 -8.49 11.00 -28.20
CA ASP A 180 -8.68 12.45 -28.23
C ASP A 180 -10.07 12.81 -27.70
N VAL A 181 -10.17 13.27 -26.45
CA VAL A 181 -11.44 13.57 -25.77
C VAL A 181 -11.97 14.98 -26.07
N THR A 182 -11.13 15.93 -26.45
CA THR A 182 -11.55 17.32 -26.72
C THR A 182 -11.64 17.70 -28.19
N GLN A 183 -10.99 16.94 -29.08
CA GLN A 183 -10.85 17.18 -30.53
C GLN A 183 -10.15 18.49 -30.91
N LYS A 184 -9.62 19.23 -29.93
CA LYS A 184 -9.00 20.54 -30.15
C LYS A 184 -7.59 20.54 -29.58
N PRO A 185 -6.55 20.82 -30.39
CA PRO A 185 -5.21 20.97 -29.87
C PRO A 185 -5.16 22.17 -28.91
N HIS A 186 -4.54 21.96 -27.75
CA HIS A 186 -4.30 23.03 -26.78
C HIS A 186 -3.06 23.88 -27.10
N GLY A 187 -2.25 23.47 -28.09
CA GLY A 187 -1.05 24.18 -28.52
C GLY A 187 -0.30 23.45 -29.64
N PRO A 188 0.81 24.02 -30.14
CA PRO A 188 1.61 23.44 -31.22
C PRO A 188 2.31 22.12 -30.84
N ASP A 189 2.62 21.93 -29.55
CA ASP A 189 3.28 20.73 -29.02
C ASP A 189 2.29 19.67 -28.50
N CYS A 190 0.98 19.86 -28.76
CA CYS A 190 -0.09 19.00 -28.27
C CYS A 190 0.00 17.60 -28.89
N LYS A 191 0.34 16.61 -28.07
CA LYS A 191 0.62 15.22 -28.49
C LYS A 191 0.14 14.21 -27.45
N PRO A 192 -0.07 12.93 -27.83
CA PRO A 192 -0.43 11.88 -26.89
C PRO A 192 0.55 11.78 -25.71
N GLY A 193 0.04 11.49 -24.51
CA GLY A 193 0.86 11.41 -23.29
C GLY A 193 1.35 12.76 -22.73
N ASP A 194 0.93 13.90 -23.29
CA ASP A 194 1.12 15.19 -22.63
C ASP A 194 0.07 15.46 -21.55
N ASN A 195 0.34 16.43 -20.67
CA ASN A 195 -0.58 16.83 -19.60
C ASN A 195 -1.52 17.97 -20.03
N CYS A 196 -1.79 18.13 -21.33
CA CYS A 196 -2.66 19.21 -21.79
C CYS A 196 -4.15 18.90 -21.57
N GLY A 197 -4.51 17.64 -21.29
CA GLY A 197 -5.89 17.20 -21.07
C GLY A 197 -6.69 16.91 -22.34
N ARG A 198 -6.05 16.92 -23.53
CA ARG A 198 -6.70 16.52 -24.79
C ARG A 198 -6.84 15.01 -24.93
N PHE A 199 -5.83 14.26 -24.47
CA PHE A 199 -5.74 12.82 -24.68
C PHE A 199 -5.96 12.08 -23.36
N SER A 200 -6.73 10.99 -23.42
CA SER A 200 -6.83 10.02 -22.34
C SER A 200 -6.25 8.69 -22.81
N GLU A 201 -5.21 8.21 -22.15
CA GLU A 201 -4.67 6.87 -22.36
C GLU A 201 -5.64 5.85 -21.76
N ILE A 202 -6.32 5.09 -22.63
CA ILE A 202 -7.39 4.16 -22.23
C ILE A 202 -6.92 2.71 -22.14
N TRP A 203 -5.85 2.34 -22.85
CA TRP A 203 -5.35 0.97 -22.89
C TRP A 203 -3.86 0.93 -23.25
N ASN A 204 -3.12 0.02 -22.63
CA ASN A 204 -1.73 -0.30 -22.95
C ASN A 204 -1.59 -1.81 -23.27
N ASP A 205 -0.94 -2.14 -24.38
CA ASP A 205 -0.52 -3.49 -24.77
C ASP A 205 1.00 -3.65 -24.60
N VAL A 206 1.41 -4.37 -23.55
CA VAL A 206 2.79 -4.65 -23.20
C VAL A 206 3.26 -5.97 -23.80
N PHE A 207 4.38 -5.92 -24.53
CA PHE A 207 4.98 -7.07 -25.19
C PHE A 207 6.20 -7.58 -24.42
N MET A 208 5.93 -8.30 -23.32
CA MET A 208 6.95 -8.83 -22.43
C MET A 208 7.76 -9.93 -23.13
N GLN A 209 8.97 -9.57 -23.55
CA GLN A 209 9.90 -10.46 -24.24
C GLN A 209 11.31 -10.42 -23.62
N TYR A 210 11.52 -9.60 -22.59
CA TYR A 210 12.77 -9.47 -21.86
C TYR A 210 12.58 -9.75 -20.37
N ASN A 211 13.64 -10.21 -19.72
CA ASN A 211 13.78 -10.31 -18.27
C ASN A 211 14.93 -9.41 -17.85
N LYS A 212 14.67 -8.46 -16.94
CA LYS A 212 15.71 -7.62 -16.37
C LYS A 212 16.41 -8.36 -15.24
N THR A 213 17.73 -8.52 -15.34
CA THR A 213 18.56 -9.15 -14.31
C THR A 213 18.95 -8.16 -13.20
N ALA A 214 19.49 -8.67 -12.09
CA ALA A 214 19.94 -7.83 -10.98
C ALA A 214 21.10 -6.89 -11.38
N GLU A 215 21.88 -7.27 -12.38
CA GLU A 215 22.96 -6.48 -12.98
C GLU A 215 22.44 -5.41 -13.96
N GLY A 216 21.12 -5.35 -14.17
CA GLY A 216 20.47 -4.39 -15.07
C GLY A 216 20.50 -4.77 -16.55
N LYS A 217 20.85 -6.02 -16.89
CA LYS A 217 20.81 -6.51 -18.27
C LYS A 217 19.40 -6.96 -18.66
N PHE A 218 19.07 -6.84 -19.95
CA PHE A 218 17.81 -7.29 -20.53
C PHE A 218 18.03 -8.56 -21.36
N GLU A 219 17.69 -9.71 -20.79
CA GLU A 219 17.84 -11.02 -21.43
C GLU A 219 16.50 -11.46 -22.03
N LYS A 220 16.49 -12.23 -23.13
CA LYS A 220 15.22 -12.67 -23.72
C LYS A 220 14.49 -13.66 -22.80
N LEU A 221 13.18 -13.50 -22.66
CA LEU A 221 12.33 -14.47 -21.97
C LEU A 221 12.27 -15.80 -22.75
N PRO A 222 12.03 -16.93 -22.07
CA PRO A 222 11.83 -18.24 -22.73
C PRO A 222 10.65 -18.24 -23.70
N GLN A 223 9.65 -17.41 -23.43
CA GLN A 223 8.46 -17.23 -24.26
C GLN A 223 8.09 -15.73 -24.29
N PRO A 224 7.64 -15.21 -25.45
CA PRO A 224 7.07 -13.86 -25.51
C PRO A 224 5.66 -13.89 -24.90
N ASN A 225 5.33 -12.90 -24.09
CA ASN A 225 4.01 -12.78 -23.47
C ASN A 225 3.35 -11.46 -23.88
N VAL A 226 2.03 -11.44 -23.84
CA VAL A 226 1.23 -10.22 -23.91
C VAL A 226 0.64 -9.97 -22.54
N ASP A 227 0.79 -8.76 -22.05
CA ASP A 227 0.11 -8.22 -20.88
C ASP A 227 -0.61 -6.95 -21.34
N THR A 228 -1.90 -6.82 -21.01
CA THR A 228 -2.65 -5.61 -21.35
C THR A 228 -3.27 -5.00 -20.11
N GLY A 229 -3.41 -3.67 -20.13
CA GLY A 229 -4.05 -2.93 -19.06
C GLY A 229 -4.95 -1.82 -19.62
N MET A 230 -6.25 -2.04 -19.58
CA MET A 230 -7.29 -1.05 -19.87
C MET A 230 -7.79 -0.45 -18.57
N GLY A 231 -7.67 0.87 -18.42
CA GLY A 231 -8.23 1.60 -17.29
C GLY A 231 -9.75 1.68 -17.44
N LEU A 232 -10.49 1.02 -16.54
CA LEU A 232 -11.95 0.95 -16.61
C LEU A 232 -12.57 2.35 -16.51
N GLU A 233 -12.12 3.16 -15.56
CA GLU A 233 -12.63 4.51 -15.29
C GLU A 233 -12.47 5.42 -16.51
N ARG A 234 -11.25 5.48 -17.08
CA ARG A 234 -10.94 6.28 -18.26
C ARG A 234 -11.73 5.83 -19.48
N THR A 235 -11.79 4.51 -19.69
CA THR A 235 -12.51 3.94 -20.84
C THR A 235 -14.01 4.22 -20.73
N LEU A 236 -14.59 4.11 -19.54
CA LEU A 236 -16.00 4.41 -19.30
C LEU A 236 -16.31 5.88 -19.63
N ALA A 237 -15.45 6.81 -19.19
CA ALA A 237 -15.59 8.23 -19.48
C ALA A 237 -15.56 8.51 -20.98
N VAL A 238 -14.57 7.96 -21.68
CA VAL A 238 -14.42 8.10 -23.13
C VAL A 238 -15.63 7.55 -23.89
N VAL A 239 -16.13 6.36 -23.52
CA VAL A 239 -17.30 5.74 -24.14
C VAL A 239 -18.55 6.58 -23.96
N ASP A 240 -18.70 7.23 -22.81
CA ASP A 240 -19.83 8.13 -22.53
C ASP A 240 -19.63 9.54 -23.12
N GLY A 241 -18.50 9.79 -23.78
CA GLY A 241 -18.19 11.05 -24.45
C GLY A 241 -17.71 12.16 -23.52
N PHE A 242 -17.21 11.80 -22.34
CA PHE A 242 -16.66 12.73 -21.36
C PHE A 242 -15.14 12.89 -21.50
N ASP A 243 -14.64 14.07 -21.15
CA ASP A 243 -13.22 14.41 -20.99
C ASP A 243 -12.77 14.40 -19.52
N ASP A 244 -13.65 13.96 -18.63
CA ASP A 244 -13.50 13.94 -17.19
C ASP A 244 -14.11 12.67 -16.61
N ASP A 245 -13.27 11.83 -16.03
CA ASP A 245 -13.67 10.53 -15.48
C ASP A 245 -14.75 10.68 -14.42
N TYR A 246 -14.69 11.76 -13.65
CA TYR A 246 -15.60 12.04 -12.54
C TYR A 246 -17.03 12.36 -13.00
N LEU A 247 -17.27 12.55 -14.29
CA LEU A 247 -18.62 12.71 -14.86
C LEU A 247 -19.38 11.39 -15.04
N THR A 248 -18.69 10.25 -14.94
CA THR A 248 -19.31 8.93 -15.08
C THR A 248 -20.18 8.54 -13.89
N GLU A 249 -21.02 7.53 -14.11
CA GLU A 249 -21.93 6.99 -13.08
C GLU A 249 -21.22 6.40 -11.86
N LEU A 250 -19.93 6.04 -11.98
CA LEU A 250 -19.09 5.58 -10.86
C LEU A 250 -18.88 6.65 -9.77
N TRP A 251 -18.85 7.93 -10.15
CA TRP A 251 -18.43 9.01 -9.27
C TRP A 251 -19.55 9.97 -8.91
N GLN A 252 -20.48 10.21 -9.85
CA GLN A 252 -21.56 11.17 -9.68
C GLN A 252 -22.41 10.96 -8.40
N PRO A 253 -22.74 9.72 -7.98
CA PRO A 253 -23.47 9.50 -6.73
C PRO A 253 -22.73 10.03 -5.49
N ALA A 254 -21.41 9.82 -5.41
CA ALA A 254 -20.59 10.30 -4.29
C ALA A 254 -20.38 11.82 -4.35
N ILE A 255 -20.18 12.38 -5.54
CA ILE A 255 -20.11 13.84 -5.77
C ILE A 255 -21.41 14.51 -5.30
N ASN A 256 -22.56 13.95 -5.69
CA ASN A 256 -23.88 14.46 -5.28
C ASN A 256 -24.07 14.36 -3.76
N LYS A 257 -23.58 13.29 -3.13
CA LYS A 257 -23.61 13.13 -1.68
C LYS A 257 -22.78 14.23 -0.98
N ILE A 258 -21.57 14.48 -1.45
CA ILE A 258 -20.68 15.53 -0.91
C ILE A 258 -21.29 16.92 -1.14
N SER A 259 -21.95 17.16 -2.27
CA SER A 259 -22.63 18.43 -2.56
C SER A 259 -23.75 18.70 -1.55
N LYS A 260 -24.54 17.68 -1.21
CA LYS A 260 -25.57 17.78 -0.17
C LYS A 260 -24.99 18.02 1.22
N LEU A 261 -23.86 17.39 1.54
CA LEU A 261 -23.20 17.53 2.84
C LEU A 261 -22.55 18.91 3.04
N SER A 262 -21.98 19.47 1.97
CA SER A 262 -21.26 20.76 2.00
C SER A 262 -22.16 21.97 1.68
N GLY A 263 -23.26 21.77 0.95
CA GLY A 263 -24.03 22.86 0.35
C GLY A 263 -23.29 23.58 -0.79
N LYS A 264 -22.14 23.05 -1.23
CA LYS A 264 -21.32 23.61 -2.31
C LYS A 264 -21.61 22.90 -3.63
N LYS A 265 -21.35 23.59 -4.74
CA LYS A 265 -21.47 23.01 -6.09
C LYS A 265 -20.15 22.35 -6.49
N TYR A 266 -20.27 21.22 -7.19
CA TYR A 266 -19.12 20.50 -7.73
C TYR A 266 -18.26 21.37 -8.65
N SER A 267 -18.89 22.10 -9.57
CA SER A 267 -18.25 22.98 -10.56
C SER A 267 -17.31 24.01 -9.97
N ASP A 268 -17.57 24.46 -8.75
CA ASP A 268 -16.86 25.56 -8.10
C ASP A 268 -15.68 25.04 -7.25
N HIS A 269 -15.64 23.71 -7.00
CA HIS A 269 -14.70 23.08 -6.08
C HIS A 269 -14.22 21.70 -6.58
N LEU A 270 -13.96 21.57 -7.88
CA LEU A 270 -13.63 20.31 -8.56
C LEU A 270 -12.59 19.48 -7.78
N LYS A 271 -11.42 20.06 -7.49
CA LYS A 271 -10.32 19.37 -6.79
C LYS A 271 -10.77 18.75 -5.46
N SER A 272 -11.45 19.51 -4.60
CA SER A 272 -11.84 19.02 -3.28
C SER A 272 -12.85 17.88 -3.36
N PHE A 273 -13.84 17.98 -4.25
CA PHE A 273 -14.80 16.89 -4.46
C PHE A 273 -14.11 15.63 -4.98
N ARG A 274 -13.28 15.77 -6.02
CA ARG A 274 -12.58 14.67 -6.67
C ARG A 274 -11.66 13.92 -5.71
N VAL A 275 -10.83 14.65 -4.95
CA VAL A 275 -9.94 14.05 -3.95
C VAL A 275 -10.72 13.31 -2.88
N ILE A 276 -11.83 13.87 -2.36
CA ILE A 276 -12.65 13.16 -1.37
C ILE A 276 -13.24 11.88 -1.97
N THR A 277 -13.81 11.94 -3.18
CA THR A 277 -14.43 10.76 -3.79
C THR A 277 -13.43 9.67 -4.09
N ASP A 278 -12.29 10.00 -4.71
CA ASP A 278 -11.25 9.03 -5.06
C ASP A 278 -10.65 8.38 -3.80
N HIS A 279 -10.18 9.20 -2.85
CA HIS A 279 -9.47 8.67 -1.70
C HIS A 279 -10.38 7.88 -0.75
N ILE A 280 -11.67 8.24 -0.64
CA ILE A 280 -12.63 7.43 0.13
C ILE A 280 -12.91 6.10 -0.59
N ARG A 281 -13.05 6.09 -1.93
CA ARG A 281 -13.18 4.84 -2.70
C ARG A 281 -11.97 3.93 -2.49
N ALA A 282 -10.76 4.49 -2.59
CA ALA A 282 -9.52 3.74 -2.34
C ALA A 282 -9.44 3.20 -0.90
N ALA A 283 -9.81 4.01 0.09
CA ALA A 283 -9.83 3.59 1.49
C ALA A 283 -10.83 2.45 1.75
N VAL A 284 -12.03 2.49 1.13
CA VAL A 284 -13.04 1.42 1.22
C VAL A 284 -12.43 0.08 0.79
N PHE A 285 -11.81 0.02 -0.39
CA PHE A 285 -11.21 -1.21 -0.89
C PHE A 285 -9.99 -1.65 -0.09
N ALA A 286 -9.11 -0.72 0.31
CA ALA A 286 -7.95 -1.06 1.12
C ALA A 286 -8.36 -1.64 2.49
N ILE A 287 -9.39 -1.09 3.14
CA ILE A 287 -9.89 -1.60 4.43
C ILE A 287 -10.56 -2.98 4.28
N ALA A 288 -11.34 -3.16 3.21
CA ALA A 288 -11.97 -4.43 2.87
C ALA A 288 -10.92 -5.53 2.63
N ASP A 289 -9.80 -5.21 1.97
CA ASP A 289 -8.67 -6.12 1.75
C ASP A 289 -7.73 -6.23 2.98
N GLY A 290 -8.19 -5.78 4.16
CA GLY A 290 -7.53 -6.03 5.44
C GLY A 290 -6.54 -4.95 5.92
N VAL A 291 -6.36 -3.85 5.18
CA VAL A 291 -5.45 -2.78 5.59
C VAL A 291 -6.05 -1.98 6.75
N ARG A 292 -5.21 -1.61 7.72
CA ARG A 292 -5.59 -0.77 8.87
C ARG A 292 -4.65 0.43 8.99
N PRO A 293 -5.14 1.61 9.44
CA PRO A 293 -4.31 2.80 9.59
C PRO A 293 -3.12 2.57 10.53
N SER A 294 -1.91 2.91 10.08
CA SER A 294 -0.67 2.75 10.85
C SER A 294 0.33 3.86 10.50
N ASN A 295 1.50 3.88 11.15
CA ASN A 295 2.56 4.85 10.87
C ASN A 295 3.52 4.38 9.76
N LYS A 296 3.31 3.19 9.18
CA LYS A 296 4.25 2.55 8.24
C LYS A 296 3.52 1.89 7.08
N GLU A 297 4.22 1.74 5.96
CA GLU A 297 3.81 0.90 4.82
C GLU A 297 2.36 1.16 4.37
N ARG A 298 1.58 0.11 4.13
CA ARG A 298 0.17 0.17 3.67
C ARG A 298 -0.71 1.00 4.61
N GLY A 299 -0.50 0.84 5.93
CA GLY A 299 -1.27 1.57 6.93
C GLY A 299 -0.99 3.07 6.93
N TYR A 300 0.24 3.48 6.56
CA TYR A 300 0.56 4.89 6.33
C TYR A 300 -0.14 5.44 5.09
N ILE A 301 -0.18 4.68 4.00
CA ILE A 301 -0.88 5.09 2.77
C ILE A 301 -2.38 5.25 3.03
N LEU A 302 -3.03 4.26 3.65
CA LEU A 302 -4.45 4.35 4.01
C LEU A 302 -4.75 5.60 4.85
N ARG A 303 -3.90 5.86 5.84
CA ARG A 303 -3.99 7.07 6.65
C ARG A 303 -3.83 8.35 5.81
N ARG A 304 -2.85 8.42 4.91
CA ARG A 304 -2.64 9.57 4.01
C ARG A 304 -3.90 9.86 3.20
N LEU A 305 -4.52 8.84 2.60
CA LEU A 305 -5.74 8.97 1.81
C LEU A 305 -6.91 9.52 2.63
N ILE A 306 -7.17 8.93 3.80
CA ILE A 306 -8.23 9.38 4.71
C ILE A 306 -7.99 10.84 5.13
N ARG A 307 -6.77 11.17 5.55
CA ARG A 307 -6.45 12.52 6.07
C ARG A 307 -6.53 13.62 5.03
N ARG A 308 -6.11 13.35 3.79
CA ARG A 308 -6.31 14.29 2.67
C ARG A 308 -7.79 14.50 2.37
N SER A 309 -8.60 13.44 2.43
CA SER A 309 -10.07 13.57 2.32
C SER A 309 -10.65 14.47 3.41
N VAL A 310 -10.19 14.33 4.66
CA VAL A 310 -10.62 15.18 5.79
C VAL A 310 -10.22 16.64 5.56
N LEU A 311 -9.00 16.92 5.08
CA LEU A 311 -8.58 18.29 4.77
C LEU A 311 -9.48 18.91 3.70
N GLN A 312 -9.75 18.20 2.61
CA GLN A 312 -10.61 18.69 1.53
C GLN A 312 -12.06 18.87 2.00
N ALA A 313 -12.58 17.98 2.86
CA ALA A 313 -13.90 18.15 3.47
C ALA A 313 -13.98 19.43 4.33
N ARG A 314 -12.87 19.83 4.98
CA ARG A 314 -12.79 21.10 5.71
C ARG A 314 -12.80 22.31 4.80
N TYR A 315 -12.19 22.25 3.62
CA TYR A 315 -12.30 23.31 2.61
C TYR A 315 -13.70 23.46 2.04
N LEU A 316 -14.44 22.35 1.98
CA LEU A 316 -15.86 22.36 1.65
C LEU A 316 -16.76 22.74 2.83
N GLU A 317 -16.19 23.10 3.98
CA GLU A 317 -16.91 23.53 5.19
C GLU A 317 -17.87 22.46 5.76
N ILE A 318 -17.59 21.17 5.52
CA ILE A 318 -18.38 20.06 6.05
C ILE A 318 -18.07 19.92 7.56
N LYS A 319 -19.04 20.31 8.41
CA LYS A 319 -18.82 20.44 9.87
C LYS A 319 -18.71 19.13 10.64
N ASN A 320 -19.38 18.06 10.19
CA ASN A 320 -19.45 16.76 10.88
C ASN A 320 -18.99 15.62 9.96
N PHE A 321 -17.82 15.79 9.33
CA PHE A 321 -17.35 14.80 8.35
C PHE A 321 -17.10 13.43 8.99
N GLU A 322 -16.75 13.37 10.27
CA GLU A 322 -16.63 12.12 11.04
C GLU A 322 -17.92 11.32 11.16
N GLN A 323 -19.09 11.97 11.02
CA GLN A 323 -20.39 11.30 10.99
C GLN A 323 -20.87 11.04 9.55
N ALA A 324 -20.32 11.78 8.59
CA ALA A 324 -20.77 11.74 7.20
C ALA A 324 -19.92 10.83 6.31
N VAL A 325 -18.67 10.54 6.69
CA VAL A 325 -17.71 9.75 5.90
C VAL A 325 -18.26 8.37 5.55
N ASP A 326 -18.93 7.71 6.50
CA ASP A 326 -19.56 6.40 6.29
C ASP A 326 -20.61 6.44 5.19
N SER A 327 -21.36 7.55 5.11
CA SER A 327 -22.38 7.72 4.08
C SER A 327 -21.83 8.06 2.68
N VAL A 328 -20.56 8.47 2.59
CA VAL A 328 -19.83 8.59 1.32
C VAL A 328 -19.22 7.23 0.96
N ALA A 329 -18.67 6.51 1.93
CA ALA A 329 -18.16 5.16 1.76
C ALA A 329 -19.26 4.18 1.30
N ASP A 330 -20.47 4.27 1.86
CA ASP A 330 -21.62 3.44 1.50
C ASP A 330 -22.00 3.55 0.03
N VAL A 331 -21.84 4.73 -0.57
CA VAL A 331 -22.07 4.91 -2.01
C VAL A 331 -21.17 3.97 -2.82
N PHE A 332 -19.89 3.89 -2.48
CA PHE A 332 -18.97 2.99 -3.16
C PHE A 332 -19.20 1.52 -2.79
N VAL A 333 -19.55 1.21 -1.54
CA VAL A 333 -19.94 -0.14 -1.15
C VAL A 333 -21.14 -0.62 -1.96
N GLU A 334 -22.13 0.24 -2.20
CA GLU A 334 -23.33 -0.08 -2.97
C GLU A 334 -23.04 -0.25 -4.46
N ILE A 335 -22.42 0.75 -5.11
CA ILE A 335 -22.08 0.73 -6.54
C ILE A 335 -21.20 -0.49 -6.87
N MET A 336 -20.25 -0.81 -5.99
CA MET A 336 -19.25 -1.86 -6.24
C MET A 336 -19.64 -3.23 -5.69
N SER A 337 -20.81 -3.38 -5.05
CA SER A 337 -21.19 -4.64 -4.38
C SER A 337 -21.43 -5.81 -5.33
N ASP A 338 -21.84 -5.56 -6.58
CA ASP A 338 -22.08 -6.61 -7.56
C ASP A 338 -20.78 -7.33 -7.99
N PRO A 339 -19.73 -6.62 -8.47
CA PRO A 339 -18.44 -7.26 -8.76
C PRO A 339 -17.66 -7.65 -7.49
N TYR A 340 -17.95 -7.00 -6.35
CA TYR A 340 -17.21 -7.17 -5.10
C TYR A 340 -18.14 -7.36 -3.89
N PRO A 341 -18.83 -8.50 -3.77
CA PRO A 341 -19.83 -8.74 -2.72
C PRO A 341 -19.26 -8.69 -1.30
N HIS A 342 -17.97 -9.01 -1.12
CA HIS A 342 -17.27 -8.92 0.17
C HIS A 342 -17.24 -7.49 0.76
N LEU A 343 -17.49 -6.45 -0.04
CA LEU A 343 -17.62 -5.07 0.46
C LEU A 343 -18.83 -4.92 1.39
N LEU A 344 -19.92 -5.65 1.14
CA LEU A 344 -21.10 -5.64 2.01
C LEU A 344 -20.78 -6.26 3.38
N GLU A 345 -20.05 -7.38 3.38
CA GLU A 345 -19.59 -8.05 4.60
C GLU A 345 -18.58 -7.18 5.38
N SER A 346 -17.73 -6.46 4.65
CA SER A 346 -16.71 -5.56 5.22
C SER A 346 -17.27 -4.21 5.66
N ARG A 347 -18.53 -3.87 5.33
CA ARG A 347 -19.13 -2.55 5.62
C ARG A 347 -18.94 -2.11 7.09
N PRO A 348 -19.19 -2.95 8.12
CA PRO A 348 -19.03 -2.53 9.50
C PRO A 348 -17.59 -2.14 9.85
N ILE A 349 -16.59 -2.88 9.36
CA ILE A 349 -15.19 -2.60 9.65
C ILE A 349 -14.66 -1.42 8.82
N ILE A 350 -15.19 -1.20 7.63
CA ILE A 350 -14.96 0.01 6.82
C ILE A 350 -15.42 1.24 7.59
N HIS A 351 -16.68 1.26 8.05
CA HIS A 351 -17.25 2.38 8.82
C HIS A 351 -16.46 2.65 10.09
N GLN A 352 -16.22 1.60 10.90
CA GLN A 352 -15.44 1.73 12.13
C GLN A 352 -14.07 2.36 11.86
N THR A 353 -13.33 1.82 10.88
CA THR A 353 -11.97 2.26 10.60
C THR A 353 -11.91 3.69 10.09
N LEU A 354 -12.81 4.07 9.17
CA LEU A 354 -12.89 5.43 8.62
C LEU A 354 -13.27 6.43 9.71
N SER A 355 -14.36 6.17 10.43
CA SER A 355 -14.86 7.07 11.47
C SER A 355 -13.84 7.28 12.61
N GLU A 356 -13.15 6.22 13.04
CA GLU A 356 -12.10 6.33 14.08
C GLU A 356 -10.90 7.17 13.62
N GLU A 357 -10.37 6.93 12.41
CA GLU A 357 -9.22 7.70 11.91
C GLU A 357 -9.60 9.15 11.58
N VAL A 358 -10.79 9.41 11.02
CA VAL A 358 -11.30 10.76 10.75
C VAL A 358 -11.46 11.54 12.06
N LYS A 359 -12.12 10.94 13.07
CA LYS A 359 -12.31 11.57 14.39
C LYS A 359 -10.97 11.89 15.05
N ARG A 360 -10.02 10.94 15.00
CA ARG A 360 -8.68 11.13 15.55
C ARG A 360 -7.96 12.26 14.82
N PHE A 361 -8.05 12.29 13.49
CA PHE A 361 -7.31 13.25 12.70
C PHE A 361 -7.89 14.66 12.76
N LEU A 362 -9.21 14.84 12.84
CA LEU A 362 -9.83 16.16 13.01
C LEU A 362 -9.27 16.92 14.21
N GLN A 363 -9.03 16.22 15.33
CA GLN A 363 -8.42 16.82 16.53
C GLN A 363 -6.99 17.32 16.29
N THR A 364 -6.23 16.61 15.46
CA THR A 364 -4.87 17.00 15.05
C THR A 364 -4.92 18.15 14.04
N LEU A 365 -5.83 18.07 13.07
CA LEU A 365 -6.00 19.06 12.01
C LEU A 365 -6.37 20.43 12.55
N ASP A 366 -7.32 20.51 13.49
CA ASP A 366 -7.73 21.78 14.11
C ASP A 366 -6.59 22.48 14.86
N LYS A 367 -5.71 21.70 15.50
CA LYS A 367 -4.51 22.24 16.15
C LYS A 367 -3.49 22.69 15.11
N GLY A 368 -3.21 21.84 14.11
CA GLY A 368 -2.26 22.12 13.04
C GLY A 368 -2.62 23.36 12.23
N LEU A 369 -3.89 23.51 11.81
CA LEU A 369 -4.35 24.68 11.06
C LEU A 369 -4.27 25.98 11.86
N LYS A 370 -4.59 25.94 13.16
CA LYS A 370 -4.45 27.12 14.03
C LYS A 370 -3.02 27.60 14.15
N GLU A 371 -2.06 26.67 14.22
CA GLU A 371 -0.63 27.04 14.24
C GLU A 371 -0.17 27.49 12.85
N PHE A 372 -0.59 26.79 11.80
CA PHE A 372 -0.28 27.16 10.41
C PHE A 372 -0.74 28.56 10.04
N GLN A 373 -1.91 29.00 10.54
CA GLN A 373 -2.44 30.33 10.29
C GLN A 373 -1.63 31.47 10.95
N LYS A 374 -0.82 31.18 11.97
CA LYS A 374 0.04 32.17 12.64
C LYS A 374 1.36 32.40 11.93
N LEU A 375 1.67 31.60 10.90
CA LEU A 375 2.97 31.59 10.25
C LEU A 375 2.92 32.43 8.97
N ASP A 376 3.84 33.40 8.87
CA ASP A 376 4.00 34.26 7.70
C ASP A 376 4.79 33.57 6.57
N THR A 377 5.66 32.63 6.92
CA THR A 377 6.43 31.80 5.98
C THR A 377 6.49 30.37 6.48
N VAL A 378 6.41 29.42 5.55
CA VAL A 378 6.55 27.99 5.85
C VAL A 378 7.75 27.47 5.06
N ASP A 379 8.73 26.92 5.76
CA ASP A 379 9.88 26.22 5.20
C ASP A 379 9.92 24.77 5.71
N GLY A 380 10.94 24.01 5.28
CA GLY A 380 11.08 22.60 5.70
C GLY A 380 11.22 22.42 7.23
N LYS A 381 11.78 23.40 7.94
CA LYS A 381 11.90 23.36 9.40
C LYS A 381 10.56 23.59 10.07
N VAL A 382 9.81 24.60 9.64
CA VAL A 382 8.46 24.86 10.14
C VAL A 382 7.54 23.66 9.89
N ALA A 383 7.64 23.03 8.72
CA ALA A 383 6.90 21.81 8.43
C ALA A 383 7.30 20.65 9.35
N PHE A 384 8.59 20.52 9.66
CA PHE A 384 9.06 19.55 10.63
C PHE A 384 8.60 19.86 12.06
N ASP A 385 8.59 21.13 12.47
CA ASP A 385 8.08 21.61 13.76
C ASP A 385 6.59 21.28 13.93
N LEU A 386 5.79 21.52 12.88
CA LEU A 386 4.37 21.15 12.84
C LEU A 386 4.17 19.63 12.98
N PHE A 387 5.02 18.85 12.31
CA PHE A 387 5.01 17.39 12.41
C PHE A 387 5.38 16.88 13.81
N GLN A 388 6.51 17.31 14.37
CA GLN A 388 7.00 16.79 15.64
C GLN A 388 6.17 17.24 16.84
N THR A 389 5.68 18.48 16.83
CA THR A 389 4.99 19.08 18.00
C THR A 389 3.51 18.80 17.99
N PHE A 390 2.86 18.87 16.83
CA PHE A 390 1.41 18.77 16.72
C PHE A 390 0.94 17.49 16.03
N GLY A 391 1.86 16.65 15.54
CA GLY A 391 1.54 15.46 14.75
C GLY A 391 0.98 15.80 13.37
N PHE A 392 1.22 17.03 12.89
CA PHE A 392 0.65 17.53 11.65
C PHE A 392 1.45 16.98 10.45
N PRO A 393 0.84 16.16 9.58
CA PRO A 393 1.59 15.45 8.56
C PRO A 393 2.29 16.38 7.55
N TRP A 394 3.46 15.94 7.07
CA TRP A 394 4.24 16.67 6.06
C TRP A 394 3.40 16.92 4.80
N GLU A 395 2.72 15.89 4.32
CA GLU A 395 1.95 15.94 3.07
C GLU A 395 0.86 17.01 3.11
N LEU A 396 0.20 17.19 4.25
CA LEU A 396 -0.82 18.23 4.40
C LEU A 396 -0.21 19.61 4.56
N THR A 397 0.94 19.70 5.25
CA THR A 397 1.67 20.96 5.33
C THR A 397 2.11 21.42 3.94
N ALA A 398 2.61 20.50 3.10
CA ALA A 398 2.99 20.77 1.73
C ALA A 398 1.79 21.17 0.87
N GLU A 399 0.65 20.48 1.03
CA GLU A 399 -0.57 20.80 0.30
C GLU A 399 -1.10 22.20 0.65
N ILE A 400 -1.18 22.56 1.94
CA ILE A 400 -1.64 23.88 2.39
C ILE A 400 -0.63 24.98 2.01
N ALA A 401 0.68 24.69 2.11
CA ALA A 401 1.73 25.62 1.72
C ALA A 401 1.63 25.96 0.22
N LYS A 402 1.48 24.94 -0.64
CA LYS A 402 1.30 25.09 -2.09
C LYS A 402 0.09 25.95 -2.42
N GLU A 403 -1.03 25.76 -1.73
CA GLU A 403 -2.25 26.56 -1.93
C GLU A 403 -2.10 28.02 -1.53
N LYS A 404 -1.23 28.33 -0.56
CA LYS A 404 -0.86 29.71 -0.21
C LYS A 404 0.29 30.28 -1.06
N GLY A 405 0.76 29.55 -2.06
CA GLY A 405 1.86 29.98 -2.93
C GLY A 405 3.26 29.79 -2.33
N PHE A 406 3.39 29.08 -1.21
CA PHE A 406 4.69 28.69 -0.66
C PHE A 406 5.19 27.40 -1.33
N GLN A 407 6.47 27.37 -1.67
CA GLN A 407 7.15 26.14 -2.07
C GLN A 407 7.98 25.65 -0.89
N ILE A 408 7.67 24.44 -0.43
CA ILE A 408 8.43 23.78 0.63
C ILE A 408 9.08 22.51 0.09
N SER A 409 10.34 22.29 0.45
CA SER A 409 11.13 21.14 -0.01
C SER A 409 10.99 19.96 0.94
N ILE A 410 10.68 18.79 0.38
CA ILE A 410 10.66 17.54 1.15
C ILE A 410 12.07 17.16 1.60
N GLU A 411 13.10 17.53 0.84
CA GLU A 411 14.51 17.35 1.22
C GLU A 411 14.83 18.15 2.48
N ASP A 412 14.34 19.37 2.59
CA ASP A 412 14.56 20.20 3.79
C ASP A 412 13.82 19.65 5.00
N PHE A 413 12.57 19.20 4.84
CA PHE A 413 11.87 18.47 5.89
C PHE A 413 12.63 17.20 6.31
N LYS A 414 13.10 16.40 5.33
CA LYS A 414 13.86 15.18 5.59
C LYS A 414 15.17 15.46 6.29
N LYS A 415 15.87 16.55 5.95
CA LYS A 415 17.09 17.00 6.65
C LYS A 415 16.78 17.33 8.10
N GLU A 416 15.74 18.10 8.39
CA GLU A 416 15.35 18.43 9.76
C GLU A 416 14.86 17.22 10.55
N PHE A 417 14.10 16.34 9.90
CA PHE A 417 13.69 15.05 10.46
C PHE A 417 14.88 14.14 10.77
N GLN A 418 15.87 14.05 9.85
CA GLN A 418 17.11 13.31 10.08
C GLN A 418 17.93 13.94 11.19
N LYS A 419 18.11 15.26 11.22
CA LYS A 419 18.76 15.96 12.33
C LYS A 419 18.07 15.66 13.64
N HIS A 420 16.75 15.67 13.70
CA HIS A 420 16.00 15.30 14.91
C HIS A 420 16.14 13.81 15.25
N GLN A 421 16.18 12.91 14.27
CA GLN A 421 16.49 11.50 14.49
C GLN A 421 17.92 11.32 15.01
N GLU A 422 18.88 12.07 14.50
CA GLU A 422 20.29 12.07 14.89
C GLU A 422 20.48 12.69 16.26
N LEU A 423 19.81 13.82 16.56
CA LEU A 423 19.75 14.45 17.88
C LEU A 423 19.04 13.55 18.88
N SER A 424 17.93 12.93 18.50
CA SER A 424 17.29 11.89 19.31
C SER A 424 18.24 10.72 19.49
N ARG A 425 19.03 10.34 18.47
CA ARG A 425 20.10 9.32 18.49
C ARG A 425 21.35 9.74 19.25
N THR A 426 21.64 11.03 19.47
CA THR A 426 22.84 11.55 20.18
C THR A 426 22.50 11.96 21.62
N ALA A 427 21.34 12.56 21.85
CA ALA A 427 20.67 12.61 23.15
C ALA A 427 20.40 11.20 23.68
N SER A 428 20.12 10.26 22.76
CA SER A 428 20.24 8.84 23.07
C SER A 428 21.64 8.27 22.91
N ALA A 429 22.64 8.82 22.22
CA ALA A 429 24.01 8.25 22.24
C ALA A 429 24.69 8.44 23.61
N GLY A 430 24.25 9.43 24.38
CA GLY A 430 24.51 9.53 25.81
C GLY A 430 23.71 8.54 26.68
N MET A 431 22.65 7.92 26.15
CA MET A 431 21.75 6.96 26.84
C MET A 431 21.59 5.58 26.15
N PHE A 432 22.30 5.32 25.06
CA PHE A 432 22.15 4.25 24.06
C PHE A 432 23.47 4.18 23.27
N LYS A 433 24.51 3.62 23.89
CA LYS A 433 25.52 2.87 23.15
C LYS A 433 24.91 1.52 22.76
N GLY A 434 24.05 1.51 21.75
CA GLY A 434 23.66 0.27 21.09
C GLY A 434 24.77 -0.14 20.14
N GLY A 435 25.60 -1.11 20.52
CA GLY A 435 26.60 -1.66 19.60
C GLY A 435 27.90 -2.19 20.19
N LEU A 436 28.04 -2.25 21.50
CA LEU A 436 28.80 -3.32 22.15
C LEU A 436 27.80 -4.01 23.06
N VAL A 437 27.65 -5.33 22.88
CA VAL A 437 26.80 -6.16 23.72
C VAL A 437 27.27 -5.96 25.16
N ASP A 438 26.52 -5.19 25.94
CA ASP A 438 26.67 -5.20 27.39
C ASP A 438 26.25 -6.60 27.83
N GLN A 439 27.22 -7.51 27.94
CA GLN A 439 27.05 -8.85 28.49
C GLN A 439 27.19 -8.83 30.01
N SER A 440 27.01 -7.67 30.67
CA SER A 440 26.93 -7.66 32.12
C SER A 440 25.86 -8.64 32.58
N GLU A 441 26.13 -9.26 33.71
CA GLU A 441 25.24 -10.24 34.34
C GLU A 441 23.80 -9.71 34.45
N GLN A 442 23.66 -8.40 34.67
CA GLN A 442 22.37 -7.73 34.76
C GLN A 442 21.58 -7.71 33.44
N VAL A 443 22.24 -7.47 32.30
CA VAL A 443 21.57 -7.50 30.98
C VAL A 443 21.15 -8.93 30.63
N VAL A 444 21.95 -9.94 30.99
CA VAL A 444 21.59 -11.36 30.81
C VAL A 444 20.35 -11.74 31.64
N LYS A 445 20.27 -11.25 32.90
CA LYS A 445 19.10 -11.41 33.75
C LYS A 445 17.87 -10.72 33.14
N TYR A 446 18.02 -9.48 32.64
CA TYR A 446 16.94 -8.78 31.96
C TYR A 446 16.49 -9.47 30.66
N HIS A 447 17.39 -10.11 29.93
CA HIS A 447 17.02 -10.87 28.75
C HIS A 447 16.11 -12.05 29.12
N THR A 448 16.44 -12.76 30.20
CA THR A 448 15.59 -13.83 30.69
C THR A 448 14.27 -13.30 31.25
N ALA A 449 14.27 -12.17 31.96
CA ALA A 449 13.04 -11.51 32.42
C ALA A 449 12.09 -11.14 31.28
N THR A 450 12.62 -10.83 30.08
CA THR A 450 11.81 -10.55 28.88
C THR A 450 10.94 -11.76 28.50
N HIS A 451 11.52 -12.96 28.51
CA HIS A 451 10.82 -14.21 28.18
C HIS A 451 9.75 -14.53 29.23
N LEU A 452 10.09 -14.37 30.52
CA LEU A 452 9.15 -14.61 31.61
C LEU A 452 7.98 -13.61 31.58
N LEU A 453 8.27 -12.33 31.28
CA LEU A 453 7.27 -11.29 31.14
C LEU A 453 6.33 -11.57 29.96
N GLN A 454 6.86 -11.98 28.81
CA GLN A 454 6.05 -12.36 27.65
C GLN A 454 5.13 -13.55 27.96
N ALA A 455 5.66 -14.59 28.63
CA ALA A 455 4.86 -15.72 29.08
C ALA A 455 3.76 -15.31 30.08
N ALA A 456 4.09 -14.44 31.03
CA ALA A 456 3.14 -13.95 32.03
C ALA A 456 2.02 -13.12 31.40
N LEU A 457 2.37 -12.18 30.51
CA LEU A 457 1.40 -11.36 29.78
C LEU A 457 0.46 -12.21 28.94
N ARG A 458 0.97 -13.21 28.22
CA ARG A 458 0.13 -14.13 27.43
C ARG A 458 -0.81 -14.96 28.30
N LYS A 459 -0.38 -15.34 29.51
CA LYS A 459 -1.19 -16.11 30.45
C LYS A 459 -2.30 -15.28 31.10
N ILE A 460 -2.04 -14.01 31.42
CA ILE A 460 -2.99 -13.11 32.08
C ILE A 460 -3.93 -12.46 31.06
N LEU A 461 -3.38 -11.93 29.97
CA LEU A 461 -4.14 -11.13 29.00
C LEU A 461 -4.67 -11.95 27.83
N GLY A 462 -3.98 -13.01 27.42
CA GLY A 462 -4.38 -13.89 26.32
C GLY A 462 -3.32 -14.07 25.23
N SER A 463 -3.55 -15.03 24.33
CA SER A 463 -2.60 -15.43 23.30
C SER A 463 -2.40 -14.41 22.17
N HIS A 464 -3.17 -13.33 22.13
CA HIS A 464 -2.99 -12.22 21.19
C HIS A 464 -1.83 -11.29 21.56
N VAL A 465 -1.23 -11.46 22.74
CA VAL A 465 -0.05 -10.70 23.15
C VAL A 465 1.20 -11.24 22.47
N HIS A 466 1.83 -10.40 21.64
CA HIS A 466 3.06 -10.64 20.92
C HIS A 466 4.05 -9.51 21.21
N GLN A 467 5.34 -9.85 21.23
CA GLN A 467 6.39 -8.86 21.41
C GLN A 467 6.50 -7.99 20.16
N GLU A 468 6.41 -6.67 20.34
CA GLU A 468 6.57 -5.65 19.30
C GLU A 468 7.95 -4.97 19.37
N GLY A 469 8.65 -5.11 20.50
CA GLY A 469 10.00 -4.58 20.69
C GLY A 469 10.54 -4.81 22.10
N SER A 470 11.86 -4.84 22.24
CA SER A 470 12.52 -4.91 23.54
C SER A 470 13.80 -4.08 23.53
N ASN A 471 14.15 -3.50 24.68
CA ASN A 471 15.42 -2.82 24.89
C ASN A 471 15.90 -3.02 26.33
N LEU A 472 17.14 -3.48 26.48
CA LEU A 472 17.75 -3.83 27.76
C LEU A 472 18.96 -2.93 27.99
N THR A 473 19.12 -2.43 29.21
CA THR A 473 20.34 -1.78 29.69
C THR A 473 20.70 -2.35 31.06
N GLY A 474 21.90 -2.05 31.58
CA GLY A 474 22.27 -2.43 32.95
C GLY A 474 21.32 -1.90 34.04
N GLU A 475 20.49 -0.90 33.72
CA GLU A 475 19.60 -0.26 34.69
C GLU A 475 18.13 -0.69 34.56
N ARG A 476 17.68 -1.11 33.36
CA ARG A 476 16.24 -1.34 33.11
C ARG A 476 15.96 -2.30 31.96
N LEU A 477 14.75 -2.86 31.99
CA LEU A 477 14.09 -3.55 30.90
C LEU A 477 12.95 -2.69 30.34
N ARG A 478 12.89 -2.56 29.02
CA ARG A 478 11.74 -1.99 28.29
C ARG A 478 11.16 -3.04 27.36
N PHE A 479 9.86 -3.28 27.47
CA PHE A 479 9.15 -4.30 26.70
C PHE A 479 7.89 -3.72 26.04
N ASP A 480 7.79 -3.88 24.72
CA ASP A 480 6.68 -3.39 23.91
C ASP A 480 5.88 -4.60 23.41
N PHE A 481 4.55 -4.58 23.53
CA PHE A 481 3.71 -5.73 23.21
C PHE A 481 2.34 -5.34 22.65
N SER A 482 1.75 -6.25 21.86
CA SER A 482 0.43 -6.07 21.26
C SER A 482 -0.68 -6.23 22.31
N HIS A 483 -1.35 -5.13 22.63
CA HIS A 483 -2.52 -5.11 23.49
C HIS A 483 -3.31 -3.81 23.29
N GLY A 484 -4.63 -3.92 23.12
CA GLY A 484 -5.49 -2.77 22.77
C GLY A 484 -5.86 -1.87 23.94
N ALA A 485 -5.87 -2.41 25.17
CA ALA A 485 -6.33 -1.71 26.37
C ALA A 485 -5.16 -1.31 27.28
N LYS A 486 -5.42 -0.38 28.21
CA LYS A 486 -4.50 -0.11 29.32
C LYS A 486 -4.62 -1.22 30.36
N LEU A 487 -3.50 -1.73 30.84
CA LEU A 487 -3.51 -2.71 31.93
C LEU A 487 -4.05 -2.05 33.20
N SER A 488 -5.00 -2.73 33.83
CA SER A 488 -5.49 -2.38 35.15
C SER A 488 -4.40 -2.60 36.21
N PRO A 489 -4.48 -1.90 37.37
CA PRO A 489 -3.56 -2.14 38.48
C PRO A 489 -3.51 -3.61 38.91
N ASP A 490 -4.64 -4.32 38.83
CA ASP A 490 -4.72 -5.74 39.18
C ASP A 490 -4.01 -6.62 38.15
N GLU A 491 -4.16 -6.36 36.85
CA GLU A 491 -3.42 -7.07 35.79
C GLU A 491 -1.91 -6.83 35.90
N ILE A 492 -1.48 -5.60 36.17
CA ILE A 492 -0.06 -5.27 36.41
C ILE A 492 0.46 -6.10 37.58
N LYS A 493 -0.28 -6.12 38.69
CA LYS A 493 0.10 -6.90 39.88
C LYS A 493 0.16 -8.40 39.58
N GLN A 494 -0.82 -8.94 38.86
CA GLN A 494 -0.85 -10.36 38.48
C GLN A 494 0.33 -10.75 37.59
N VAL A 495 0.69 -9.89 36.63
CA VAL A 495 1.87 -10.10 35.78
C VAL A 495 3.15 -10.08 36.60
N GLU A 496 3.32 -9.08 37.48
CA GLU A 496 4.47 -8.95 38.37
C GLU A 496 4.60 -10.16 39.32
N ASP A 497 3.51 -10.56 39.98
CA ASP A 497 3.46 -11.72 40.88
C ASP A 497 3.83 -13.01 40.13
N LEU A 498 3.35 -13.17 38.90
CA LEU A 498 3.59 -14.36 38.10
C LEU A 498 5.04 -14.45 37.59
N VAL A 499 5.64 -13.34 37.16
CA VAL A 499 7.05 -13.30 36.80
C VAL A 499 7.93 -13.65 38.00
N ASN A 500 7.60 -13.11 39.18
CA ASN A 500 8.31 -13.43 40.42
C ASN A 500 8.13 -14.89 40.86
N ASP A 501 6.94 -15.48 40.66
CA ASP A 501 6.70 -16.91 40.87
C ASP A 501 7.59 -17.76 39.95
N TYR A 502 7.74 -17.38 38.68
CA TYR A 502 8.67 -18.04 37.75
C TYR A 502 10.13 -17.91 38.17
N ILE A 503 10.53 -16.75 38.70
CA ILE A 503 11.88 -16.55 39.23
C ILE A 503 12.12 -17.44 40.45
N ASN A 504 11.21 -17.40 41.44
CA ASN A 504 11.32 -18.16 42.68
C ASN A 504 11.31 -19.69 42.48
N LYS A 505 10.64 -20.16 41.43
CA LYS A 505 10.61 -21.57 41.04
C LYS A 505 11.91 -22.08 40.42
N GLY A 506 12.84 -21.20 40.08
CA GLY A 506 14.16 -21.57 39.55
C GLY A 506 14.07 -22.41 38.28
N LEU A 507 13.44 -21.88 37.24
CA LEU A 507 13.29 -22.55 35.95
C LEU A 507 14.66 -22.79 35.31
N GLU A 508 14.86 -24.00 34.80
CA GLU A 508 16.08 -24.39 34.09
C GLU A 508 15.99 -24.01 32.62
N ARG A 509 17.10 -23.52 32.08
CA ARG A 509 17.26 -23.17 30.67
C ARG A 509 17.73 -24.38 29.85
N ASN A 510 16.93 -24.80 28.89
CA ASN A 510 17.33 -25.70 27.81
C ASN A 510 17.55 -24.89 26.51
N VAL A 511 18.58 -25.25 25.74
CA VAL A 511 18.95 -24.56 24.49
C VAL A 511 19.19 -25.60 23.40
N GLU A 512 18.53 -25.44 22.26
CA GLU A 512 18.68 -26.31 21.09
C GLU A 512 18.84 -25.48 19.81
N THR A 513 19.58 -26.00 18.83
CA THR A 513 19.70 -25.40 17.49
C THR A 513 19.01 -26.31 16.49
N VAL A 514 17.92 -25.82 15.91
CA VAL A 514 17.02 -26.56 15.02
C VAL A 514 16.72 -25.73 13.78
N THR A 515 16.06 -26.30 12.78
CA THR A 515 15.54 -25.50 11.65
C THR A 515 14.39 -24.61 12.11
N TYR A 516 14.13 -23.51 11.40
CA TYR A 516 13.01 -22.63 11.69
C TYR A 516 11.66 -23.39 11.72
N GLU A 517 11.44 -24.31 10.78
CA GLU A 517 10.21 -25.10 10.71
C GLU A 517 10.05 -26.05 11.91
N GLU A 518 11.12 -26.68 12.37
CA GLU A 518 11.12 -27.53 13.56
C GLU A 518 10.84 -26.72 14.83
N ALA A 519 11.42 -25.51 14.95
CA ALA A 519 11.18 -24.61 16.07
C ALA A 519 9.69 -24.21 16.16
N ILE A 520 9.07 -23.83 15.05
CA ILE A 520 7.64 -23.48 15.03
C ILE A 520 6.78 -24.72 15.36
N ARG A 521 7.13 -25.89 14.83
CA ARG A 521 6.40 -27.15 15.11
C ARG A 521 6.48 -27.57 16.57
N SER A 522 7.57 -27.23 17.28
CA SER A 522 7.70 -27.47 18.72
C SER A 522 6.91 -26.48 19.58
N GLY A 523 6.22 -25.51 18.96
CA GLY A 523 5.45 -24.48 19.65
C GLY A 523 6.29 -23.29 20.13
N ALA A 524 7.50 -23.11 19.61
CA ALA A 524 8.31 -21.94 19.93
C ALA A 524 7.69 -20.67 19.35
N LEU A 525 7.66 -19.59 20.14
CA LEU A 525 7.25 -18.29 19.65
C LEU A 525 8.37 -17.66 18.81
N ALA A 526 7.97 -17.03 17.71
CA ALA A 526 8.84 -16.29 16.80
C ALA A 526 8.20 -14.93 16.51
N PHE A 527 8.96 -13.85 16.65
CA PHE A 527 8.39 -12.49 16.60
C PHE A 527 8.80 -11.69 15.36
N PHE A 528 9.92 -12.02 14.72
CA PHE A 528 10.42 -11.32 13.53
C PHE A 528 10.90 -12.29 12.46
N LYS A 529 9.96 -12.88 11.71
CA LYS A 529 10.23 -13.96 10.75
C LYS A 529 11.31 -13.60 9.72
N GLU A 530 11.34 -12.35 9.22
CA GLU A 530 12.31 -11.94 8.19
C GLU A 530 13.77 -11.86 8.69
N ARG A 531 14.01 -12.01 10.00
CA ARG A 531 15.34 -11.88 10.61
C ARG A 531 16.00 -13.20 10.97
N TYR A 532 15.32 -14.33 10.80
CA TYR A 532 15.84 -15.62 11.23
C TYR A 532 16.61 -16.33 10.10
N PRO A 533 17.85 -16.77 10.33
CA PRO A 533 18.56 -17.65 9.42
C PRO A 533 17.93 -19.06 9.37
N GLU A 534 18.37 -19.89 8.42
CA GLU A 534 17.84 -21.26 8.20
C GLU A 534 17.87 -22.15 9.46
N LYS A 535 18.93 -22.01 10.26
CA LYS A 535 19.06 -22.62 11.59
C LYS A 535 18.87 -21.56 12.67
N VAL A 536 18.04 -21.87 13.65
CA VAL A 536 17.68 -20.96 14.73
C VAL A 536 17.95 -21.60 16.09
N THR A 537 18.21 -20.76 17.10
CA THR A 537 18.38 -21.21 18.48
C THR A 537 17.07 -21.03 19.24
N VAL A 538 16.58 -22.11 19.85
CA VAL A 538 15.39 -22.12 20.70
C VAL A 538 15.82 -22.18 22.15
N TYR A 539 15.34 -21.23 22.94
CA TYR A 539 15.50 -21.23 24.40
C TYR A 539 14.18 -21.67 25.04
N THR A 540 14.24 -22.71 25.87
CA THR A 540 13.12 -23.20 26.66
C THR A 540 13.41 -23.01 28.15
N PHE A 541 12.50 -22.40 28.89
CA PHE A 541 12.53 -22.33 30.35
C PHE A 541 11.45 -23.23 30.93
N SER A 542 11.87 -24.24 31.69
CA SER A 542 10.98 -25.26 32.27
C SER A 542 11.21 -25.46 33.76
N ARG A 543 10.16 -25.87 34.44
CA ARG A 543 10.23 -26.33 35.84
C ARG A 543 10.87 -27.71 35.92
N SER A 544 11.32 -28.08 37.12
CA SER A 544 11.85 -29.41 37.43
C SER A 544 10.85 -30.56 37.21
N ASP A 545 9.55 -30.27 37.21
CA ASP A 545 8.47 -31.21 36.88
C ASP A 545 8.20 -31.37 35.37
N GLY A 546 8.99 -30.69 34.52
CA GLY A 546 8.89 -30.74 33.06
C GLY A 546 7.91 -29.73 32.45
N MET A 547 7.21 -28.93 33.25
CA MET A 547 6.29 -27.91 32.73
C MET A 547 7.05 -26.76 32.07
N VAL A 548 6.80 -26.54 30.77
CA VAL A 548 7.38 -25.43 29.99
C VAL A 548 6.65 -24.12 30.30
N VAL A 549 7.40 -23.08 30.64
CA VAL A 549 6.87 -21.73 30.90
C VAL A 549 7.06 -20.82 29.69
N SER A 550 8.23 -20.84 29.06
CA SER A 550 8.54 -20.10 27.84
C SER A 550 9.34 -20.97 26.89
N ARG A 551 9.06 -20.86 25.59
CA ARG A 551 9.81 -21.48 24.50
C ARG A 551 9.83 -20.50 23.33
N GLU A 552 11.00 -19.95 23.02
CA GLU A 552 11.12 -18.81 22.09
C GLU A 552 12.38 -18.94 21.23
N ILE A 553 12.29 -18.49 19.98
CA ILE A 553 13.47 -18.34 19.12
C ILE A 553 14.22 -17.07 19.52
N CYS A 554 15.42 -17.23 20.09
CA CYS A 554 16.23 -16.12 20.58
C CYS A 554 17.72 -16.35 20.29
N GLY A 555 18.46 -15.26 20.04
CA GLY A 555 19.90 -15.30 19.72
C GLY A 555 20.81 -14.66 20.77
N GLY A 556 20.28 -14.21 21.91
CA GLY A 556 21.10 -13.56 22.94
C GLY A 556 21.30 -14.40 24.21
N PRO A 557 22.15 -13.91 25.13
CA PRO A 557 22.53 -14.66 26.32
C PRO A 557 21.39 -14.72 27.34
N HIS A 558 21.31 -15.84 28.06
CA HIS A 558 20.29 -16.12 29.08
C HIS A 558 20.92 -16.75 30.32
N VAL A 559 20.30 -16.53 31.49
CA VAL A 559 20.72 -17.19 32.73
C VAL A 559 20.41 -18.68 32.65
N GLU A 560 21.21 -19.51 33.32
CA GLU A 560 20.98 -20.96 33.36
C GLU A 560 19.78 -21.33 34.23
N ASN A 561 19.56 -20.58 35.31
CA ASN A 561 18.46 -20.78 36.22
C ASN A 561 17.82 -19.44 36.61
N THR A 562 16.49 -19.33 36.59
CA THR A 562 15.80 -18.06 36.88
C THR A 562 15.96 -17.58 38.33
N ALA A 563 16.31 -18.46 39.28
CA ALA A 563 16.43 -18.11 40.70
C ALA A 563 17.51 -17.06 41.00
N ILE A 564 18.47 -16.86 40.09
CA ILE A 564 19.54 -15.87 40.26
C ILE A 564 19.13 -14.44 39.87
N MET A 565 17.91 -14.26 39.36
CA MET A 565 17.47 -13.00 38.75
C MET A 565 17.04 -11.92 39.76
N GLY A 566 16.85 -12.27 41.04
CA GLY A 566 16.38 -11.33 42.06
C GLY A 566 14.87 -11.09 41.98
N HIS A 567 14.41 -9.87 42.26
CA HIS A 567 12.98 -9.55 42.28
C HIS A 567 12.56 -8.67 41.10
N PHE A 568 11.57 -9.10 40.32
CA PHE A 568 11.04 -8.35 39.19
C PHE A 568 9.97 -7.34 39.61
N LYS A 569 10.09 -6.11 39.13
CA LYS A 569 9.11 -5.06 39.39
C LYS A 569 8.81 -4.22 38.15
N ILE A 570 7.53 -4.03 37.84
CA ILE A 570 7.05 -3.10 36.81
C ILE A 570 7.06 -1.69 37.40
N THR A 571 7.82 -0.79 36.79
CA THR A 571 7.95 0.60 37.26
C THR A 571 6.99 1.53 36.53
N ARG A 572 6.69 1.25 35.26
CA ARG A 572 5.81 2.08 34.44
C ARG A 572 5.18 1.29 33.31
N GLU A 573 3.97 1.68 32.95
CA GLU A 573 3.23 1.14 31.82
C GLU A 573 2.60 2.30 31.03
N GLU A 574 2.74 2.30 29.70
CA GLU A 574 2.26 3.39 28.82
C GLU A 574 1.84 2.93 27.42
N ALA A 575 1.01 3.72 26.75
CA ALA A 575 0.65 3.50 25.35
C ALA A 575 1.77 3.99 24.43
N VAL A 576 2.16 3.18 23.43
CA VAL A 576 3.15 3.57 22.40
C VAL A 576 2.45 3.96 21.10
N ALA A 577 1.47 3.14 20.68
CA ALA A 577 0.66 3.33 19.50
C ALA A 577 -0.68 2.59 19.67
N ALA A 578 -1.62 2.76 18.73
CA ALA A 578 -2.85 1.96 18.73
C ALA A 578 -2.52 0.47 18.71
N GLY A 579 -3.06 -0.29 19.66
CA GLY A 579 -2.79 -1.73 19.79
C GLY A 579 -1.42 -2.10 20.39
N ILE A 580 -0.58 -1.13 20.79
CA ILE A 580 0.76 -1.40 21.35
C ILE A 580 0.94 -0.72 22.70
N ARG A 581 1.26 -1.52 23.72
CA ARG A 581 1.58 -1.09 25.09
C ARG A 581 3.06 -1.29 25.37
N ARG A 582 3.59 -0.55 26.35
CA ARG A 582 4.98 -0.65 26.80
C ARG A 582 5.06 -0.73 28.31
N ILE A 583 5.86 -1.69 28.78
CA ILE A 583 6.24 -1.87 30.18
C ILE A 583 7.71 -1.50 30.35
N TYR A 584 8.00 -0.77 31.44
CA TYR A 584 9.33 -0.63 31.99
C TYR A 584 9.40 -1.43 33.28
N ALA A 585 10.48 -2.18 33.47
CA ALA A 585 10.68 -2.99 34.65
C ALA A 585 12.16 -3.02 35.09
N VAL A 586 12.36 -3.40 36.34
CA VAL A 586 13.68 -3.57 36.96
C VAL A 586 13.77 -4.91 37.68
N LEU A 587 15.00 -5.40 37.87
CA LEU A 587 15.32 -6.55 38.71
C LEU A 587 16.13 -6.03 39.91
N GLY A 588 15.59 -6.22 41.11
CA GLY A 588 16.16 -5.76 42.39
C GLY A 588 16.81 -6.85 43.23
#